data_AF-A0A956PD11-F1
#
_entry.id   AF-A0A956PD11-F1
#
_cell.length_a   1.000
_cell.length_b   1.000
_cell.length_c   1.000
_cell.angle_alpha   90.00
_cell.angle_beta   90.00
_cell.angle_gamma   90.00
#
_symmetry.space_group_name_H-M   'P 1'
#
loop_
_entity.id
_entity.type
_entity.pdbx_description
1 polymer ?
#
loop_
_entity_poly.entity_id
_entity_poly.type
_entity_poly.pdbx_seq_one_letter_code
_entity_poly.pdbx_strand_id
1 'polypeptide(L)'
;MIGSLSHNTKKFDGFFLDGKGRTHPASTPLESLERLGNEGDPEVVYVNGIMTSLERELEDMTRLAKLGNRVVGVHNATAGFFRDIGQSMMDKVSRGPNSAVTTVKNLVKTATAVGDQLKFVAHSQGALVVSRAIDELLKEEAVTPESLSKISVDTYGGASYTYPEGPKYHHHMNLCDPVPMLTGAGYQGMLKHPPGVKMEFFARVQAPYRVPGEPWGKTITRTFDRAIHGTAVYFNPEYHGHGVVWGKGAPKPLKLRPA
;
A
#
# COMPACT_ATOMS: atom_id res chain seq x y z
N MET A 1 -25.69 -14.28 5.81
CA MET A 1 -25.11 -14.40 7.16
C MET A 1 -23.62 -14.55 7.01
N ILE A 2 -22.85 -13.49 7.24
CA ILE A 2 -21.39 -13.52 7.19
C ILE A 2 -20.94 -13.92 8.59
N GLY A 3 -20.70 -15.22 8.78
CA GLY A 3 -20.15 -15.73 10.02
C GLY A 3 -18.70 -15.30 10.15
N SER A 4 -18.42 -14.39 11.09
CA SER A 4 -17.13 -14.20 11.78
C SER A 4 -15.96 -14.96 11.14
N LEU A 5 -15.38 -14.44 10.04
CA LEU A 5 -14.24 -15.08 9.40
C LEU A 5 -12.98 -14.84 10.22
N SER A 6 -12.68 -15.85 11.06
CA SER A 6 -11.35 -16.36 11.44
C SER A 6 -10.20 -15.35 11.52
N HIS A 7 -9.74 -15.10 12.76
CA HIS A 7 -8.53 -14.33 13.09
C HIS A 7 -7.21 -14.94 12.58
N ASN A 8 -7.24 -16.08 11.85
CA ASN A 8 -6.05 -16.70 11.28
C ASN A 8 -6.04 -16.57 9.75
N THR A 9 -5.65 -15.39 9.27
CA THR A 9 -5.48 -15.12 7.83
C THR A 9 -4.10 -15.49 7.31
N LYS A 10 -3.16 -15.94 8.16
CA LYS A 10 -1.78 -16.33 7.75
C LYS A 10 -1.74 -17.31 6.59
N LYS A 11 -2.69 -18.24 6.52
CA LYS A 11 -2.77 -19.23 5.42
C LYS A 11 -3.08 -18.62 4.05
N PHE A 12 -3.52 -17.36 4.04
CA PHE A 12 -3.82 -16.59 2.83
C PHE A 12 -2.74 -15.56 2.52
N ASP A 13 -1.56 -15.62 3.16
CA ASP A 13 -0.44 -14.76 2.78
C ASP A 13 -0.09 -14.96 1.30
N GLY A 14 -0.05 -13.87 0.53
CA GLY A 14 0.16 -13.86 -0.90
C GLY A 14 -1.01 -14.33 -1.75
N PHE A 15 -2.17 -14.64 -1.17
CA PHE A 15 -3.36 -14.98 -1.96
C PHE A 15 -3.95 -13.71 -2.57
N PHE A 16 -4.60 -13.86 -3.72
CA PHE A 16 -5.46 -12.82 -4.24
C PHE A 16 -6.78 -12.77 -3.47
N LEU A 17 -7.35 -11.58 -3.34
CA LEU A 17 -8.72 -11.35 -2.92
C LEU A 17 -9.49 -10.73 -4.10
N ASP A 18 -10.50 -11.42 -4.61
CA ASP A 18 -11.30 -10.93 -5.74
C ASP A 18 -12.42 -9.97 -5.29
N GLY A 19 -13.13 -9.39 -6.25
CA GLY A 19 -14.21 -8.45 -5.99
C GLY A 19 -15.45 -9.03 -5.31
N LYS A 20 -15.54 -10.36 -5.19
CA LYS A 20 -16.56 -11.06 -4.39
C LYS A 20 -16.06 -11.43 -2.99
N GLY A 21 -14.84 -11.04 -2.63
CA GLY A 21 -14.21 -11.39 -1.36
C GLY A 21 -13.75 -12.85 -1.28
N ARG A 22 -13.57 -13.53 -2.42
CA ARG A 22 -13.05 -14.91 -2.47
C ARG A 22 -11.54 -14.88 -2.56
N THR A 23 -10.88 -15.78 -1.85
CA THR A 23 -9.42 -15.93 -1.89
C THR A 23 -9.00 -16.90 -2.98
N HIS A 24 -7.93 -16.57 -3.69
CA HIS A 24 -7.37 -17.39 -4.77
C HIS A 24 -5.86 -17.54 -4.60
N PRO A 25 -5.27 -18.71 -4.89
CA PRO A 25 -3.82 -18.89 -4.84
C PRO A 25 -3.08 -17.91 -5.77
N ALA A 26 -1.83 -17.59 -5.42
CA ALA A 26 -0.97 -16.69 -6.21
C ALA A 26 -0.70 -17.15 -7.66
N SER A 27 -0.92 -18.43 -7.97
CA SER A 27 -0.80 -19.00 -9.32
C SER A 27 -2.03 -18.75 -10.20
N THR A 28 -3.09 -18.17 -9.65
CA THR A 28 -4.32 -17.91 -10.40
C THR A 28 -4.09 -16.78 -11.40
N PRO A 29 -4.43 -16.95 -12.69
CA PRO A 29 -4.24 -15.89 -13.68
C PRO A 29 -5.02 -14.62 -13.30
N LEU A 30 -4.37 -13.46 -13.34
CA LEU A 30 -4.94 -12.20 -12.86
C LEU A 30 -6.23 -11.85 -13.62
N GLU A 31 -6.27 -12.11 -14.92
CA GLU A 31 -7.41 -11.90 -15.83
C GLU A 31 -8.63 -12.78 -15.50
N SER A 32 -8.43 -13.90 -14.80
CA SER A 32 -9.53 -14.78 -14.38
C SER A 32 -10.25 -14.30 -13.12
N LEU A 33 -9.65 -13.36 -12.40
CA LEU A 33 -10.18 -12.86 -11.13
C LEU A 33 -11.21 -11.76 -11.37
N GLU A 34 -12.32 -11.85 -10.64
CA GLU A 34 -13.34 -10.81 -10.66
C GLU A 34 -12.82 -9.52 -10.01
N ARG A 35 -13.02 -8.39 -10.66
CA ARG A 35 -12.61 -7.08 -10.12
C ARG A 35 -13.76 -6.41 -9.39
N LEU A 36 -13.43 -5.65 -8.36
CA LEU A 36 -14.37 -4.75 -7.69
C LEU A 36 -14.31 -3.35 -8.30
N GLY A 37 -15.40 -2.82 -8.84
CA GLY A 37 -15.44 -1.52 -9.52
C GLY A 37 -16.22 -1.60 -10.83
N ASN A 38 -16.28 -0.51 -11.60
CA ASN A 38 -17.02 -0.49 -12.87
C ASN A 38 -16.12 -0.89 -14.04
N GLU A 39 -16.71 -1.41 -15.12
CA GLU A 39 -15.98 -1.58 -16.38
C GLU A 39 -15.53 -0.23 -16.94
N GLY A 40 -14.32 -0.19 -17.49
CA GLY A 40 -13.70 1.05 -18.00
C GLY A 40 -12.91 1.85 -16.95
N ASP A 41 -13.11 1.59 -15.65
CA ASP A 41 -12.29 2.18 -14.59
C ASP A 41 -10.84 1.63 -14.66
N PRO A 42 -9.80 2.43 -14.31
CA PRO A 42 -8.42 1.95 -14.25
C PRO A 42 -8.25 0.72 -13.34
N GLU A 43 -7.59 -0.31 -13.85
CA GLU A 43 -7.28 -1.49 -13.05
C GLU A 43 -6.15 -1.24 -12.06
N VAL A 44 -6.33 -1.68 -10.82
CA VAL A 44 -5.32 -1.61 -9.76
C VAL A 44 -5.23 -2.90 -8.97
N VAL A 45 -4.00 -3.26 -8.60
CA VAL A 45 -3.73 -4.31 -7.61
C VAL A 45 -3.51 -3.64 -6.26
N TYR A 46 -4.42 -3.88 -5.32
CA TYR A 46 -4.32 -3.39 -3.95
C TYR A 46 -3.44 -4.32 -3.11
N VAL A 47 -2.51 -3.77 -2.33
CA VAL A 47 -1.69 -4.53 -1.37
C VAL A 47 -1.93 -3.95 0.02
N ASN A 48 -2.52 -4.75 0.91
CA ASN A 48 -2.95 -4.30 2.22
C ASN A 48 -1.80 -4.13 3.23
N GLY A 49 -2.09 -3.36 4.28
CA GLY A 49 -1.26 -3.25 5.46
C GLY A 49 -1.35 -4.45 6.40
N ILE A 50 -0.50 -4.46 7.43
CA ILE A 50 -0.49 -5.49 8.47
C ILE A 50 -1.78 -5.55 9.27
N MET A 51 -2.07 -6.70 9.89
CA MET A 51 -3.26 -6.90 10.75
C MET A 51 -4.60 -6.62 10.07
N THR A 52 -4.65 -6.72 8.75
CA THR A 52 -5.87 -6.56 7.96
C THR A 52 -6.53 -7.94 7.82
N SER A 53 -7.80 -8.08 8.20
CA SER A 53 -8.59 -9.27 7.88
C SER A 53 -9.01 -9.24 6.41
N LEU A 54 -9.40 -10.38 5.84
CA LEU A 54 -9.94 -10.40 4.47
C LEU A 54 -11.17 -9.49 4.30
N GLU A 55 -12.04 -9.46 5.32
CA GLU A 55 -13.21 -8.58 5.35
C GLU A 55 -12.80 -7.11 5.28
N ARG A 56 -11.78 -6.72 6.04
CA ARG A 56 -11.28 -5.34 6.06
C ARG A 56 -10.56 -4.98 4.76
N GLU A 57 -9.82 -5.90 4.17
CA GLU A 57 -9.23 -5.70 2.85
C GLU A 57 -10.31 -5.48 1.79
N LEU A 58 -11.39 -6.25 1.81
CA LEU A 58 -12.53 -6.04 0.91
C LEU A 58 -13.19 -4.67 1.14
N GLU A 59 -13.30 -4.19 2.38
CA GLU A 59 -13.76 -2.83 2.65
C GLU A 59 -12.82 -1.76 2.06
N ASP A 60 -11.51 -1.97 2.16
CA ASP A 60 -10.50 -1.05 1.59
C ASP A 60 -10.56 -1.04 0.06
N MET A 61 -10.67 -2.22 -0.56
CA MET A 61 -10.92 -2.36 -1.99
C MET A 61 -12.22 -1.65 -2.39
N THR A 62 -13.28 -1.74 -1.57
CA THR A 62 -14.55 -1.06 -1.82
C THR A 62 -14.38 0.46 -1.78
N ARG A 63 -13.56 0.99 -0.88
CA ARG A 63 -13.24 2.44 -0.85
C ARG A 63 -12.51 2.86 -2.11
N LEU A 64 -11.51 2.09 -2.56
CA LEU A 64 -10.80 2.35 -3.81
C LEU A 64 -11.72 2.27 -5.04
N ALA A 65 -12.64 1.31 -5.07
CA ALA A 65 -13.62 1.20 -6.14
C ALA A 65 -14.54 2.42 -6.21
N LYS A 66 -14.96 2.97 -5.06
CA LYS A 66 -15.72 4.23 -4.99
C LYS A 66 -14.93 5.45 -5.46
N LEU A 67 -13.60 5.38 -5.50
CA LEU A 67 -12.73 6.40 -6.10
C LEU A 67 -12.52 6.19 -7.61
N GLY A 68 -13.28 5.30 -8.25
CA GLY A 68 -13.20 5.04 -9.69
C GLY A 68 -12.04 4.15 -10.08
N ASN A 69 -11.79 3.08 -9.32
CA ASN A 69 -10.80 2.06 -9.67
C ASN A 69 -11.47 0.69 -9.81
N ARG A 70 -10.87 -0.18 -10.63
CA ARG A 70 -11.23 -1.59 -10.74
C ARG A 70 -10.19 -2.43 -10.00
N VAL A 71 -10.56 -3.03 -8.88
CA VAL A 71 -9.62 -3.50 -7.85
C VAL A 71 -9.59 -5.02 -7.72
N VAL A 72 -8.39 -5.57 -7.57
CA VAL A 72 -8.12 -6.91 -7.01
C VAL A 72 -7.09 -6.78 -5.89
N GLY A 73 -7.23 -7.54 -4.82
CA GLY A 73 -6.33 -7.50 -3.66
C GLY A 73 -5.22 -8.55 -3.73
N VAL A 74 -4.06 -8.26 -3.14
CA VAL A 74 -3.04 -9.23 -2.73
C VAL A 74 -2.94 -9.16 -1.21
N HIS A 75 -3.33 -10.27 -0.57
CA HIS A 75 -3.40 -10.35 0.88
C HIS A 75 -2.00 -10.54 1.50
N ASN A 76 -1.58 -9.59 2.32
CA ASN A 76 -0.37 -9.62 3.12
C ASN A 76 -0.72 -10.00 4.56
N ALA A 77 -0.53 -11.27 4.93
CA ALA A 77 -0.94 -11.81 6.21
C ALA A 77 0.22 -11.79 7.21
N THR A 78 0.49 -10.62 7.80
CA THR A 78 1.52 -10.49 8.82
C THR A 78 0.97 -10.53 10.24
N ALA A 79 1.75 -11.11 11.15
CA ALA A 79 1.46 -11.11 12.57
C ALA A 79 2.00 -9.81 13.20
N GLY A 80 1.11 -8.84 13.41
CA GLY A 80 1.21 -7.80 14.44
C GLY A 80 2.51 -7.00 14.50
N PHE A 81 2.49 -5.80 13.94
CA PHE A 81 3.71 -4.96 13.85
C PHE A 81 3.46 -3.45 14.10
N PHE A 82 2.21 -3.06 14.37
CA PHE A 82 1.85 -1.68 14.71
C PHE A 82 2.18 -1.26 16.16
N ARG A 83 2.49 -2.19 17.07
CA ARG A 83 2.66 -1.83 18.50
C ARG A 83 4.03 -1.20 18.83
N ASP A 84 5.02 -1.36 17.95
CA ASP A 84 6.43 -1.02 18.22
C ASP A 84 7.08 -0.09 17.16
N ILE A 85 6.27 0.78 16.51
CA ILE A 85 6.60 1.53 15.27
C ILE A 85 7.92 2.32 15.29
N GLY A 86 8.45 2.71 16.45
CA GLY A 86 9.65 3.55 16.53
C GLY A 86 10.99 2.83 16.33
N GLN A 87 11.20 1.67 16.95
CA GLN A 87 12.51 1.00 16.98
C GLN A 87 12.49 -0.42 16.39
N SER A 88 11.39 -1.15 16.51
CA SER A 88 11.34 -2.55 16.06
C SER A 88 11.14 -2.69 14.55
N MET A 89 10.67 -1.63 13.88
CA MET A 89 10.37 -1.71 12.45
C MET A 89 11.61 -1.77 11.57
N MET A 90 12.67 -1.04 11.94
CA MET A 90 13.91 -1.05 11.18
C MET A 90 14.63 -2.40 11.28
N ASP A 91 14.51 -3.11 12.42
CA ASP A 91 15.31 -4.32 12.69
C ASP A 91 14.65 -5.63 12.22
N LYS A 92 13.31 -5.73 12.19
CA LYS A 92 12.61 -7.02 11.97
C LYS A 92 12.09 -7.27 10.57
N VAL A 93 12.08 -6.26 9.70
CA VAL A 93 11.31 -6.29 8.45
C VAL A 93 11.96 -7.07 7.31
N SER A 94 13.26 -7.32 7.40
CA SER A 94 14.07 -7.72 6.25
C SER A 94 14.52 -9.19 6.25
N ARG A 95 13.95 -10.08 7.08
CA ARG A 95 14.58 -11.40 7.34
C ARG A 95 13.69 -12.64 7.26
N GLY A 96 12.68 -12.65 6.37
CA GLY A 96 11.90 -13.86 6.13
C GLY A 96 11.27 -13.95 4.73
N PRO A 97 10.96 -15.17 4.27
CA PRO A 97 10.11 -15.37 3.10
C PRO A 97 8.74 -14.73 3.36
N ASN A 98 8.26 -13.94 2.40
CA ASN A 98 6.94 -13.32 2.43
C ASN A 98 6.23 -13.70 1.11
N SER A 99 5.08 -14.36 1.22
CA SER A 99 4.37 -14.91 0.06
C SER A 99 3.72 -13.78 -0.74
N ALA A 100 3.31 -12.70 -0.09
CA ALA A 100 2.85 -11.48 -0.77
C ALA A 100 3.97 -10.81 -1.57
N VAL A 101 5.20 -10.75 -1.06
CA VAL A 101 6.37 -10.26 -1.84
C VAL A 101 6.58 -11.11 -3.08
N THR A 102 6.52 -12.43 -2.95
CA THR A 102 6.68 -13.36 -4.08
C THR A 102 5.57 -13.16 -5.11
N THR A 103 4.33 -12.99 -4.66
CA THR A 103 3.17 -12.78 -5.53
C THR A 103 3.29 -11.47 -6.30
N VAL A 104 3.59 -10.36 -5.60
CA VAL A 104 3.81 -9.06 -6.24
C VAL A 104 4.99 -9.12 -7.22
N LYS A 105 6.08 -9.80 -6.86
CA LYS A 105 7.24 -9.99 -7.75
C LYS A 105 6.83 -10.69 -9.06
N ASN A 106 6.06 -11.76 -8.96
CA ASN A 106 5.59 -12.52 -10.12
C ASN A 106 4.63 -11.71 -11.01
N LEU A 107 3.76 -10.88 -10.41
CA LEU A 107 2.91 -9.96 -11.17
C LEU A 107 3.74 -8.95 -11.96
N VAL A 108 4.70 -8.29 -11.31
CA VAL A 108 5.59 -7.31 -11.97
C VAL A 108 6.39 -7.98 -13.07
N LYS A 109 6.94 -9.17 -12.81
CA LYS A 109 7.71 -9.95 -13.78
C LYS A 109 6.86 -10.31 -15.02
N THR A 110 5.64 -10.78 -14.80
CA THR A 110 4.72 -11.15 -15.88
C THR A 110 4.34 -9.93 -16.71
N ALA A 111 3.89 -8.85 -16.07
CA ALA A 111 3.52 -7.61 -16.76
C ALA A 111 4.70 -7.04 -17.56
N THR A 112 5.91 -7.06 -16.99
CA THR A 112 7.13 -6.61 -17.68
C THR A 112 7.46 -7.48 -18.90
N ALA A 113 7.34 -8.80 -18.78
CA ALA A 113 7.65 -9.75 -19.86
C ALA A 113 6.73 -9.59 -21.07
N VAL A 114 5.45 -9.24 -20.86
CA VAL A 114 4.48 -9.01 -21.94
C VAL A 114 4.33 -7.53 -22.33
N GLY A 115 5.00 -6.63 -21.61
CA GLY A 115 4.95 -5.19 -21.85
C GLY A 115 3.62 -4.54 -21.43
N ASP A 116 2.90 -5.11 -20.48
CA ASP A 116 1.63 -4.57 -19.97
C ASP A 116 1.84 -3.46 -18.93
N GLN A 117 0.81 -2.62 -18.77
CA GLN A 117 0.75 -1.66 -17.67
C GLN A 117 0.23 -2.37 -16.42
N LEU A 118 0.89 -2.10 -15.28
CA LEU A 118 0.45 -2.60 -13.98
C LEU A 118 0.50 -1.48 -12.96
N LYS A 119 -0.63 -1.24 -12.30
CA LYS A 119 -0.76 -0.24 -11.25
C LYS A 119 -0.98 -0.90 -9.90
N PHE A 120 -0.18 -0.52 -8.92
CA PHE A 120 -0.37 -0.90 -7.53
C PHE A 120 -0.92 0.26 -6.72
N VAL A 121 -1.80 -0.08 -5.78
CA VAL A 121 -2.15 0.78 -4.65
C VAL A 121 -1.72 0.05 -3.38
N ALA A 122 -0.82 0.64 -2.61
CA ALA A 122 -0.20 -0.02 -1.48
C ALA A 122 -0.40 0.78 -0.19
N HIS A 123 -1.03 0.17 0.81
CA HIS A 123 -1.29 0.84 2.09
C HIS A 123 -0.32 0.35 3.17
N SER A 124 0.19 1.26 3.99
CA SER A 124 1.00 0.91 5.16
C SER A 124 2.20 0.00 4.79
N GLN A 125 2.32 -1.18 5.40
CA GLN A 125 3.35 -2.17 5.05
C GLN A 125 3.23 -2.73 3.62
N GLY A 126 2.06 -2.66 2.97
CA GLY A 126 1.93 -3.03 1.57
C GLY A 126 2.93 -2.29 0.67
N ALA A 127 3.28 -1.04 1.01
CA ALA A 127 4.30 -0.27 0.27
C ALA A 127 5.69 -0.92 0.33
N LEU A 128 6.05 -1.51 1.47
CA LEU A 128 7.28 -2.27 1.62
C LEU A 128 7.22 -3.59 0.85
N VAL A 129 6.08 -4.30 0.87
CA VAL A 129 5.91 -5.53 0.09
C VAL A 129 6.18 -5.27 -1.38
N VAL A 130 5.60 -4.19 -1.93
CA VAL A 130 5.81 -3.80 -3.32
C VAL A 130 7.26 -3.38 -3.57
N SER A 131 7.83 -2.51 -2.74
CA SER A 131 9.22 -2.06 -2.91
C SER A 131 10.22 -3.22 -2.88
N ARG A 132 10.07 -4.14 -1.90
CA ARG A 132 10.93 -5.32 -1.77
C ARG A 132 10.75 -6.28 -2.95
N ALA A 133 9.53 -6.48 -3.44
CA ALA A 133 9.29 -7.32 -4.61
C ALA A 133 10.01 -6.79 -5.86
N ILE A 134 9.99 -5.47 -6.06
CA ILE A 134 10.70 -4.81 -7.16
C ILE A 134 12.22 -4.90 -6.96
N ASP A 135 12.72 -4.70 -5.74
CA ASP A 135 14.15 -4.81 -5.42
C ASP A 135 14.68 -6.24 -5.63
N GLU A 136 13.91 -7.25 -5.25
CA GLU A 136 14.23 -8.65 -5.50
C GLU A 136 14.20 -8.98 -7.00
N LEU A 137 13.29 -8.36 -7.77
CA LEU A 137 13.20 -8.57 -9.21
C LEU A 137 14.38 -7.95 -9.97
N LEU A 138 14.83 -6.75 -9.58
CA LEU A 138 15.97 -6.06 -10.22
C LEU A 138 17.32 -6.74 -9.98
N LYS A 139 17.39 -7.72 -9.05
CA LYS A 139 18.56 -8.57 -8.87
C LYS A 139 18.61 -9.72 -9.89
N GLU A 140 17.54 -9.96 -10.64
CA GLU A 140 17.52 -10.93 -11.74
C GLU A 140 18.17 -10.30 -12.99
N GLU A 141 19.17 -10.95 -13.60
CA GLU A 141 20.02 -10.39 -14.67
C GLU A 141 19.25 -9.82 -15.88
N ALA A 142 18.04 -10.32 -16.15
CA ALA A 142 17.23 -9.92 -17.29
C ALA A 142 16.35 -8.67 -17.04
N VAL A 143 16.29 -8.16 -15.81
CA VAL A 143 15.39 -7.04 -15.45
C VAL A 143 16.20 -5.78 -15.23
N THR A 144 15.92 -4.74 -16.02
CA THR A 144 16.51 -3.41 -15.85
C THR A 144 15.47 -2.41 -15.37
N PRO A 145 15.86 -1.28 -14.76
CA PRO A 145 14.93 -0.21 -14.38
C PRO A 145 14.02 0.25 -15.54
N GLU A 146 14.55 0.32 -16.77
CA GLU A 146 13.80 0.75 -17.95
C GLU A 146 12.64 -0.19 -18.28
N SER A 147 12.84 -1.50 -18.08
CA SER A 147 11.81 -2.52 -18.28
C SER A 147 10.60 -2.32 -17.36
N LEU A 148 10.79 -1.67 -16.20
CA LEU A 148 9.75 -1.39 -15.22
C LEU A 148 9.01 -0.06 -15.44
N SER A 149 9.28 0.67 -16.52
CA SER A 149 8.70 2.00 -16.79
C SER A 149 7.17 2.05 -16.96
N LYS A 150 6.54 0.88 -17.19
CA LYS A 150 5.08 0.70 -17.26
C LYS A 150 4.43 0.35 -15.92
N ILE A 151 5.24 0.16 -14.88
CA ILE A 151 4.77 -0.10 -13.53
C ILE A 151 4.53 1.24 -12.83
N SER A 152 3.39 1.38 -12.17
CA SER A 152 3.07 2.53 -11.33
C SER A 152 2.64 2.09 -9.94
N VAL A 153 3.02 2.86 -8.92
CA VAL A 153 2.79 2.51 -7.52
C VAL A 153 2.34 3.76 -6.76
N ASP A 154 1.09 3.76 -6.34
CA ASP A 154 0.55 4.75 -5.41
C ASP A 154 0.65 4.17 -4.00
N THR A 155 1.36 4.85 -3.09
CA THR A 155 1.45 4.42 -1.69
C THR A 155 0.66 5.36 -0.80
N TYR A 156 -0.10 4.81 0.14
CA TYR A 156 -0.88 5.58 1.11
C TYR A 156 -0.44 5.22 2.53
N GLY A 157 0.14 6.18 3.25
CA GLY A 157 0.73 5.91 4.57
C GLY A 157 1.84 4.86 4.53
N GLY A 158 2.56 4.76 3.40
CA GLY A 158 3.49 3.67 3.13
C GLY A 158 4.65 3.58 4.13
N ALA A 159 4.99 2.37 4.57
CA ALA A 159 6.02 2.09 5.57
C ALA A 159 7.41 1.77 4.97
N SER A 160 7.60 1.95 3.66
CA SER A 160 8.89 1.72 3.01
C SER A 160 9.69 3.01 2.89
N TYR A 161 10.96 3.00 3.30
CA TYR A 161 11.89 4.12 3.19
C TYR A 161 12.79 4.06 1.93
N THR A 162 12.79 2.94 1.22
CA THR A 162 13.53 2.74 -0.04
C THR A 162 12.58 2.34 -1.16
N TYR A 163 12.85 2.82 -2.37
CA TYR A 163 12.09 2.50 -3.57
C TYR A 163 13.07 2.35 -4.74
N PRO A 164 13.14 1.18 -5.39
CA PRO A 164 14.04 0.95 -6.51
C PRO A 164 13.68 1.79 -7.74
N GLU A 165 14.66 2.05 -8.61
CA GLU A 165 14.45 2.74 -9.88
C GLU A 165 13.56 1.94 -10.85
N GLY A 166 12.92 2.65 -11.78
CA GLY A 166 12.13 2.08 -12.87
C GLY A 166 10.64 2.41 -12.80
N PRO A 167 9.90 1.98 -11.76
CA PRO A 167 8.48 2.31 -11.61
C PRO A 167 8.22 3.80 -11.38
N LYS A 168 6.98 4.22 -11.69
CA LYS A 168 6.46 5.56 -11.39
C LYS A 168 5.82 5.54 -10.00
N TYR A 169 6.42 6.23 -9.02
CA TYR A 169 5.90 6.28 -7.66
C TYR A 169 5.13 7.57 -7.36
N HIS A 170 4.02 7.43 -6.64
CA HIS A 170 3.29 8.53 -6.02
C HIS A 170 3.03 8.22 -4.55
N HIS A 171 3.55 9.04 -3.65
CA HIS A 171 3.42 8.84 -2.21
C HIS A 171 2.43 9.84 -1.61
N HIS A 172 1.32 9.34 -1.09
CA HIS A 172 0.34 10.11 -0.32
C HIS A 172 0.62 9.95 1.17
N MET A 173 0.91 11.06 1.84
CA MET A 173 1.42 11.07 3.22
C MET A 173 0.64 12.06 4.07
N ASN A 174 0.03 11.55 5.14
CA ASN A 174 -0.51 12.39 6.19
C ASN A 174 0.64 12.82 7.13
N LEU A 175 0.88 14.11 7.27
CA LEU A 175 1.85 14.72 8.18
C LEU A 175 1.56 14.39 9.64
N CYS A 176 0.30 14.07 9.97
CA CYS A 176 -0.08 13.60 11.30
C CYS A 176 0.19 12.09 11.50
N ASP A 177 0.54 11.36 10.45
CA ASP A 177 0.77 9.92 10.46
C ASP A 177 2.27 9.60 10.61
N PRO A 178 2.72 9.09 11.77
CA PRO A 178 4.13 8.76 12.00
C PRO A 178 4.64 7.59 11.16
N VAL A 179 3.78 6.75 10.56
CA VAL A 179 4.25 5.61 9.74
C VAL A 179 5.05 6.09 8.53
N PRO A 180 4.46 6.84 7.57
CA PRO A 180 5.22 7.37 6.44
C PRO A 180 6.30 8.35 6.88
N MET A 181 6.08 9.11 7.97
CA MET A 181 7.00 10.16 8.40
C MET A 181 8.28 9.64 9.07
N LEU A 182 8.19 8.54 9.83
CA LEU A 182 9.33 7.97 10.56
C LEU A 182 9.97 6.77 9.86
N THR A 183 9.17 5.99 9.13
CA THR A 183 9.61 4.70 8.56
C THR A 183 9.46 4.61 7.05
N GLY A 184 8.72 5.55 6.47
CA GLY A 184 8.37 5.55 5.06
C GLY A 184 9.11 6.58 4.21
N ALA A 185 8.46 6.97 3.11
CA ALA A 185 8.91 7.95 2.13
C ALA A 185 8.98 9.40 2.66
N GLY A 186 8.57 9.64 3.92
CA GLY A 186 8.57 10.95 4.56
C GLY A 186 9.98 11.44 4.90
N TYR A 187 10.16 12.08 6.06
CA TYR A 187 11.33 12.92 6.36
C TYR A 187 12.71 12.29 6.03
N GLN A 188 12.89 10.99 6.30
CA GLN A 188 14.14 10.28 5.98
C GLN A 188 14.17 9.67 4.57
N GLY A 189 13.02 9.28 4.02
CA GLY A 189 12.90 8.67 2.70
C GLY A 189 13.11 9.67 1.56
N MET A 190 12.67 10.93 1.74
CA MET A 190 12.76 12.01 0.74
C MET A 190 14.14 12.15 0.09
N LEU A 191 15.22 11.88 0.82
CA LEU A 191 16.60 12.03 0.35
C LEU A 191 17.11 10.83 -0.48
N LYS A 192 16.37 9.73 -0.54
CA LYS A 192 16.79 8.45 -1.14
C LYS A 192 15.92 8.03 -2.33
N HIS A 193 14.98 8.86 -2.75
CA HIS A 193 14.08 8.52 -3.86
C HIS A 193 14.75 8.65 -5.23
N PRO A 194 14.36 7.79 -6.18
CA PRO A 194 14.75 7.97 -7.57
C PRO A 194 14.15 9.28 -8.14
N PRO A 195 14.72 9.85 -9.20
CA PRO A 195 14.16 11.03 -9.86
C PRO A 195 12.72 10.80 -10.33
N GLY A 196 11.86 11.83 -10.26
CA GLY A 196 10.50 11.80 -10.83
C GLY A 196 9.41 11.26 -9.90
N VAL A 197 9.74 10.92 -8.66
CA VAL A 197 8.76 10.54 -7.63
C VAL A 197 7.85 11.72 -7.28
N LYS A 198 6.53 11.47 -7.26
CA LYS A 198 5.55 12.45 -6.78
C LYS A 198 5.30 12.25 -5.28
N MET A 199 5.23 13.34 -4.54
CA MET A 199 4.94 13.31 -3.10
C MET A 199 3.78 14.26 -2.79
N GLU A 200 2.73 13.73 -2.20
CA GLU A 200 1.58 14.49 -1.77
C GLU A 200 1.49 14.46 -0.25
N PHE A 201 1.56 15.64 0.34
CA PHE A 201 1.49 15.81 1.79
C PHE A 201 0.14 16.41 2.16
N PHE A 202 -0.42 15.92 3.26
CA PHE A 202 -1.62 16.50 3.85
C PHE A 202 -1.60 16.42 5.36
N ALA A 203 -2.44 17.18 6.05
CA ALA A 203 -2.60 17.04 7.49
C ALA A 203 -4.07 16.81 7.81
N ARG A 204 -4.40 15.63 8.36
CA ARG A 204 -5.76 15.32 8.76
C ARG A 204 -5.79 14.43 9.99
N VAL A 205 -6.69 14.76 10.91
CA VAL A 205 -7.10 13.91 12.01
C VAL A 205 -8.61 13.74 11.92
N GLN A 206 -9.07 12.51 11.85
CA GLN A 206 -10.49 12.17 11.86
C GLN A 206 -10.89 11.69 13.26
N ALA A 207 -12.12 12.01 13.68
CA ALA A 207 -12.70 11.39 14.86
C ALA A 207 -12.79 9.86 14.66
N PRO A 208 -12.27 9.03 15.58
CA PRO A 208 -12.36 7.58 15.47
C PRO A 208 -13.82 7.15 15.33
N TYR A 209 -14.16 6.45 14.24
CA TYR A 209 -15.52 5.96 14.03
C TYR A 209 -15.72 4.57 14.63
N ARG A 210 -16.97 4.20 14.89
CA ARG A 210 -17.35 2.85 15.35
C ARG A 210 -17.50 1.93 14.15
N VAL A 211 -16.78 0.80 14.15
CA VAL A 211 -17.02 -0.31 13.21
C VAL A 211 -18.03 -1.26 13.89
N PRO A 212 -19.19 -1.55 13.27
CA PRO A 212 -20.14 -2.54 13.79
C PRO A 212 -19.46 -3.90 14.02
N GLY A 213 -19.74 -4.57 15.14
CA GLY A 213 -19.12 -5.86 15.49
C GLY A 213 -17.73 -5.78 16.13
N GLU A 214 -17.06 -4.62 16.11
CA GLU A 214 -15.78 -4.44 16.79
C GLU A 214 -15.97 -3.85 18.21
N PRO A 215 -15.34 -4.43 19.25
CA PRO A 215 -15.37 -3.86 20.59
C PRO A 215 -14.81 -2.43 20.59
N TRP A 216 -15.58 -1.48 21.14
CA TRP A 216 -15.16 -0.08 21.24
C TRP A 216 -13.93 0.04 22.16
N GLY A 217 -12.94 0.83 21.76
CA GLY A 217 -11.82 1.22 22.62
C GLY A 217 -10.75 0.17 22.94
N LYS A 218 -10.67 -0.98 22.23
CA LYS A 218 -9.77 -2.07 22.67
C LYS A 218 -8.27 -1.95 22.34
N THR A 219 -7.78 -0.97 21.57
CA THR A 219 -6.33 -0.69 21.47
C THR A 219 -6.05 0.71 20.92
N ILE A 220 -5.08 1.43 21.48
CA ILE A 220 -4.53 2.70 20.96
C ILE A 220 -4.22 2.61 19.47
N THR A 221 -3.73 1.45 19.02
CA THR A 221 -3.48 1.13 17.61
C THR A 221 -4.69 1.34 16.70
N ARG A 222 -5.90 0.97 17.15
CA ARG A 222 -7.12 1.14 16.35
C ARG A 222 -7.60 2.58 16.32
N THR A 223 -7.45 3.30 17.42
CA THR A 223 -7.73 4.74 17.47
C THR A 223 -6.81 5.49 16.52
N PHE A 224 -5.51 5.18 16.57
CA PHE A 224 -4.48 5.69 15.67
C PHE A 224 -4.82 5.44 14.20
N ASP A 225 -5.09 4.17 13.87
CA ASP A 225 -5.47 3.74 12.53
C ASP A 225 -6.71 4.50 12.04
N ARG A 226 -7.79 4.59 12.82
CA ARG A 226 -9.00 5.29 12.36
C ARG A 226 -8.86 6.81 12.29
N ALA A 227 -7.94 7.39 13.06
CA ALA A 227 -7.80 8.84 13.15
C ALA A 227 -6.87 9.41 12.09
N ILE A 228 -5.75 8.74 11.80
CA ILE A 228 -4.67 9.35 10.99
C ILE A 228 -4.05 8.43 9.95
N HIS A 229 -4.06 7.10 10.14
CA HIS A 229 -3.28 6.17 9.30
C HIS A 229 -4.12 5.30 8.34
N GLY A 230 -5.36 5.03 8.70
CA GLY A 230 -6.20 4.04 8.04
C GLY A 230 -6.72 4.51 6.69
N THR A 231 -7.15 3.55 5.89
CA THR A 231 -7.71 3.77 4.55
C THR A 231 -8.92 4.70 4.52
N ALA A 232 -9.69 4.84 5.60
CA ALA A 232 -10.77 5.83 5.67
C ALA A 232 -10.26 7.29 5.65
N VAL A 233 -9.03 7.51 6.12
CA VAL A 233 -8.36 8.82 6.08
C VAL A 233 -7.78 9.06 4.68
N TYR A 234 -7.14 8.05 4.12
CA TYR A 234 -6.42 8.14 2.84
C TYR A 234 -7.31 8.01 1.59
N PHE A 235 -8.32 7.13 1.62
CA PHE A 235 -9.26 6.86 0.51
C PHE A 235 -10.57 7.62 0.73
N ASN A 236 -10.46 8.92 0.98
CA ASN A 236 -11.60 9.79 1.20
C ASN A 236 -11.90 10.62 -0.06
N PRO A 237 -13.08 10.45 -0.70
CA PRO A 237 -13.42 11.17 -1.93
C PRO A 237 -13.58 12.69 -1.73
N GLU A 238 -13.86 13.14 -0.50
CA GLU A 238 -14.00 14.56 -0.17
C GLU A 238 -12.64 15.25 0.05
N TYR A 239 -11.53 14.54 -0.19
CA TYR A 239 -10.20 15.08 -0.02
C TYR A 239 -9.50 15.37 -1.35
N HIS A 240 -9.04 16.62 -1.50
CA HIS A 240 -8.09 17.05 -2.53
C HIS A 240 -6.84 17.53 -1.81
N GLY A 241 -5.70 16.85 -1.99
CA GLY A 241 -4.48 17.30 -1.35
C GLY A 241 -3.69 18.32 -2.14
N HIS A 242 -2.83 19.01 -1.40
CA HIS A 242 -1.89 19.96 -1.96
C HIS A 242 -0.58 19.21 -2.26
N GLY A 243 -0.53 18.58 -3.43
CA GLY A 243 0.64 17.83 -3.88
C GLY A 243 1.86 18.72 -4.14
N VAL A 244 3.05 18.25 -3.74
CA VAL A 244 4.33 18.86 -4.11
C VAL A 244 5.07 17.87 -5.01
N VAL A 245 5.19 18.17 -6.31
CA VAL A 245 6.01 17.33 -7.19
C VAL A 245 7.48 17.53 -6.83
N TRP A 246 8.08 16.54 -6.18
CA TRP A 246 9.50 16.57 -5.85
C TRP A 246 10.34 16.25 -7.09
N GLY A 247 10.81 17.29 -7.77
CA GLY A 247 11.73 17.19 -8.89
C GLY A 247 13.20 17.39 -8.46
N LYS A 248 14.13 16.73 -9.13
CA LYS A 248 15.57 17.04 -9.01
C LYS A 248 15.76 18.51 -9.43
N GLY A 249 16.09 19.40 -8.49
CA GLY A 249 16.16 20.85 -8.71
C GLY A 249 14.98 21.69 -8.20
N ALA A 250 14.01 21.08 -7.50
CA ALA A 250 12.96 21.84 -6.83
C ALA A 250 13.57 22.78 -5.75
N PRO A 251 13.09 24.05 -5.64
CA PRO A 251 13.56 24.94 -4.60
C PRO A 251 13.35 24.30 -3.23
N LYS A 252 14.32 24.48 -2.33
CA LYS A 252 14.33 23.93 -0.96
C LYS A 252 12.94 24.04 -0.32
N PRO A 253 12.49 23.02 0.43
CA PRO A 253 11.12 22.94 0.92
C PRO A 253 10.72 24.22 1.66
N LEU A 254 9.50 24.65 1.36
CA LEU A 254 8.82 25.77 1.99
C LEU A 254 9.07 25.70 3.50
N LYS A 255 9.63 26.77 4.08
CA LYS A 255 9.66 26.93 5.53
C LYS A 255 8.21 26.93 6.01
N LEU A 256 7.74 25.80 6.54
CA LEU A 256 6.48 25.74 7.28
C LEU A 256 6.63 26.73 8.44
N ARG A 257 5.94 27.87 8.33
CA ARG A 257 5.80 28.79 9.46
C ARG A 257 4.75 28.16 10.38
N PRO A 258 5.09 27.83 11.63
CA PRO A 258 4.07 27.42 12.60
C PRO A 258 3.11 28.60 12.79
N ALA A 259 1.81 28.28 12.81
CA ALA A 259 0.77 29.18 13.29
C ALA A 259 0.82 29.28 14.81
#